data_AF-A0A3P7LL25-F1
#
_entry.id   AF-A0A3P7LL25-F1
#
_cell.length_a   1.000
_cell.length_b   1.000
_cell.length_c   1.000
_cell.angle_alpha   90.00
_cell.angle_beta   90.00
_cell.angle_gamma   90.00
#
_symmetry.space_group_name_H-M   'P 1'
#
loop_
_entity.id
_entity.type
_entity.pdbx_description
1 polymer ?
#
loop_
_entity_poly.entity_id
_entity_poly.type
_entity_poly.pdbx_seq_one_letter_code
_entity_poly.pdbx_strand_id
1 'polypeptide(L)'
;MLSYTRPRLLPYDETSITELPEEPPAFISVYLALQPAVKPFQALSDQVFSMESAELVARVKSWEREVAKQNKEGRFDFEALVMDSSCRSVLACRFLVPQNPPPDFLPSSYTAVQVEEVKLRLARYVSLIPFFSDSVAFHGLTDVWCSSEQFLKMLCGDYEEHAVLLANYFLFLDAKLAEAAGDVEVKMDETIPNVILCVGKAVPDDTKLNCLSFQIWANVQEKEEPWEVNWDLTNHKCWLPFDAVAGESSAGRRHHKRSSSIFTVQPSKLSYSTPNEREILALKFELEGALKDSFIEWRRGEVSCSMKFVVH
;
A
#
# COMPACT_ATOMS: atom_id res chain seq x y z
N MET A 1 34.92 -0.44 17.26
CA MET A 1 35.47 -0.38 18.63
C MET A 1 34.41 0.33 19.48
N LEU A 2 33.75 -0.38 20.40
CA LEU A 2 32.70 0.22 21.25
C LEU A 2 33.38 0.83 22.47
N SER A 3 33.25 2.14 22.67
CA SER A 3 33.71 2.84 23.86
C SER A 3 32.59 3.69 24.44
N TYR A 4 32.36 3.54 25.74
CA TYR A 4 31.44 4.37 26.50
C TYR A 4 32.17 5.62 27.01
N THR A 5 31.66 6.82 26.71
CA THR A 5 32.14 8.07 27.30
C THR A 5 30.96 8.83 27.88
N ARG A 6 31.01 9.16 29.17
CA ARG A 6 29.97 9.92 29.86
C ARG A 6 30.08 11.40 29.45
N PRO A 7 29.02 12.06 28.93
CA PRO A 7 29.10 13.47 28.58
C PRO A 7 29.28 14.35 29.82
N ARG A 8 30.20 15.31 29.79
CA ARG A 8 30.24 16.39 30.80
C ARG A 8 29.11 17.37 30.51
N LEU A 9 28.21 17.55 31.46
CA LEU A 9 27.17 18.58 31.40
C LEU A 9 27.82 19.97 31.36
N LEU A 10 27.42 20.80 30.40
CA LEU A 10 27.69 22.23 30.42
C LEU A 10 26.90 22.88 31.59
N PRO A 11 27.38 23.97 32.20
CA PRO A 11 26.70 24.57 33.33
C PRO A 11 25.37 25.18 32.86
N TYR A 12 24.26 24.74 33.47
CA TYR A 12 22.92 25.27 33.22
C TYR A 12 22.70 26.54 34.03
N ASP A 13 22.02 27.52 33.42
CA ASP A 13 21.66 28.83 33.99
C ASP A 13 20.51 28.68 35.01
N GLU A 14 20.70 29.19 36.22
CA GLU A 14 19.80 29.01 37.37
C GLU A 14 18.58 29.95 37.31
N THR A 15 17.62 29.75 36.40
CA THR A 15 16.27 30.32 36.58
C THR A 15 15.21 29.56 35.79
N SER A 16 14.73 28.42 36.28
CA SER A 16 13.34 27.94 36.10
C SER A 16 13.16 26.59 36.80
N ILE A 17 12.35 26.60 37.88
CA ILE A 17 11.92 25.39 38.57
C ILE A 17 10.81 24.78 37.71
N THR A 18 11.12 23.70 37.01
CA THR A 18 10.12 22.79 36.43
C THR A 18 10.69 21.38 36.53
N GLU A 19 9.88 20.46 37.06
CA GLU A 19 10.24 19.10 37.46
C GLU A 19 11.04 18.37 36.35
N LEU A 20 12.25 17.90 36.72
CA LEU A 20 13.13 17.12 35.85
C LEU A 20 12.61 15.69 35.72
N PRO A 21 12.57 15.07 34.52
CA PRO A 21 12.33 13.64 34.40
C PRO A 21 13.47 12.86 35.05
N GLU A 22 13.13 11.85 35.88
CA GLU A 22 14.08 10.91 36.45
C GLU A 22 14.70 10.05 35.32
N GLU A 23 16.01 10.23 35.16
CA GLU A 23 16.94 9.55 34.22
C GLU A 23 16.80 9.86 32.71
N PRO A 24 17.89 10.32 32.04
CA PRO A 24 17.89 10.45 30.58
C PRO A 24 17.81 9.07 29.92
N PRO A 25 17.16 8.92 28.75
CA PRO A 25 17.06 7.64 28.07
C PRO A 25 18.46 7.06 27.81
N ALA A 26 18.61 5.75 27.97
CA ALA A 26 19.83 5.06 27.59
C ALA A 26 19.94 5.04 26.06
N PHE A 27 20.88 5.80 25.49
CA PHE A 27 21.15 5.79 24.06
C PHE A 27 22.40 4.98 23.73
N ILE A 28 22.35 4.26 22.60
CA ILE A 28 23.52 3.59 22.01
C ILE A 28 23.90 4.37 20.75
N SER A 29 25.14 4.87 20.70
CA SER A 29 25.71 5.46 19.49
C SER A 29 26.59 4.42 18.79
N VAL A 30 26.22 4.07 17.55
CA VAL A 30 27.00 3.14 16.72
C VAL A 30 27.72 3.92 15.63
N TYR A 31 29.04 3.75 15.55
CA TYR A 31 29.85 4.24 14.45
C TYR A 31 30.27 3.07 13.56
N LEU A 32 29.80 3.08 12.31
CA LEU A 32 30.12 2.09 11.29
C LEU A 32 30.94 2.74 10.18
N ALA A 33 32.06 2.11 9.80
CA ALA A 33 32.83 2.46 8.64
C ALA A 33 32.83 1.26 7.69
N LEU A 34 32.27 1.42 6.50
CA LEU A 34 32.27 0.39 5.45
C LEU A 34 33.55 0.52 4.63
N GLN A 35 34.24 -0.61 4.40
CA GLN A 35 35.44 -0.66 3.58
C GLN A 35 35.29 -1.76 2.50
N PRO A 36 35.31 -1.40 1.20
CA PRO A 36 35.53 -0.06 0.64
C PRO A 36 34.38 0.92 0.92
N ALA A 37 34.68 2.22 0.86
CA ALA A 37 33.67 3.27 1.00
C ALA A 37 32.61 3.09 -0.08
N VAL A 38 31.38 2.84 0.32
CA VAL A 38 30.24 2.78 -0.59
C VAL A 38 30.02 4.19 -1.12
N LYS A 39 30.07 4.36 -2.45
CA LYS A 39 29.69 5.65 -3.04
C LYS A 39 28.21 5.91 -2.70
N PRO A 40 27.82 7.14 -2.31
CA PRO A 40 26.41 7.49 -2.23
C PRO A 40 25.76 7.14 -3.56
N PHE A 41 24.60 6.47 -3.49
CA PHE A 41 23.84 6.13 -4.68
C PHE A 41 23.58 7.39 -5.52
N GLN A 42 23.97 7.37 -6.79
CA GLN A 42 23.51 8.39 -7.74
C GLN A 42 22.06 8.03 -8.07
N ALA A 43 21.12 8.90 -7.71
CA ALA A 43 19.71 8.70 -8.01
C ALA A 43 19.56 8.35 -9.50
N LEU A 44 18.86 7.25 -9.80
CA LEU A 44 18.53 6.83 -11.17
C LEU A 44 17.67 7.85 -11.94
N SER A 45 17.33 9.01 -11.34
CA SER A 45 16.33 9.96 -11.84
C SER A 45 16.57 10.42 -13.27
N ASP A 46 17.81 10.48 -13.72
CA ASP A 46 18.15 10.97 -15.07
C ASP A 46 17.99 9.89 -16.16
N GLN A 47 17.71 8.64 -15.79
CA GLN A 47 17.53 7.51 -16.73
C GLN A 47 16.09 6.97 -16.77
N VAL A 48 15.20 7.45 -15.89
CA VAL A 48 13.81 6.97 -15.80
C VAL A 48 12.96 7.64 -16.88
N PHE A 49 12.44 6.84 -17.81
CA PHE A 49 11.50 7.31 -18.82
C PHE A 49 10.08 7.37 -18.22
N SER A 50 9.36 8.47 -18.42
CA SER A 50 7.94 8.57 -18.01
C SER A 50 7.02 7.97 -19.07
N MET A 51 6.10 7.10 -18.66
CA MET A 51 4.98 6.65 -19.51
C MET A 51 3.96 7.76 -19.77
N GLU A 52 3.92 8.77 -18.90
CA GLU A 52 3.01 9.91 -19.01
C GLU A 52 3.53 10.96 -19.99
N SER A 53 2.61 11.71 -20.62
CA SER A 53 2.97 12.86 -21.44
C SER A 53 3.66 13.94 -20.60
N ALA A 54 4.60 14.69 -21.18
CA ALA A 54 5.31 15.76 -20.49
C ALA A 54 4.36 16.80 -19.86
N GLU A 55 3.22 17.07 -20.51
CA GLU A 55 2.16 17.94 -20.00
C GLU A 55 1.49 17.37 -18.75
N LEU A 56 1.19 16.07 -18.73
CA LEU A 56 0.61 15.41 -17.56
C LEU A 56 1.62 15.37 -16.41
N VAL A 57 2.88 15.02 -16.67
CA VAL A 57 3.96 15.06 -15.68
C VAL A 57 4.09 16.47 -15.08
N ALA A 58 4.10 17.51 -15.91
CA ALA A 58 4.21 18.89 -15.43
C ALA A 58 3.03 19.29 -14.53
N ARG A 59 1.80 18.84 -14.86
CA ARG A 59 0.62 19.06 -14.02
C ARG A 59 0.68 18.30 -12.71
N VAL A 60 1.08 17.03 -12.73
CA VAL A 60 1.28 16.25 -11.50
C VAL A 60 2.28 16.96 -10.60
N LYS A 61 3.46 17.33 -11.13
CA LYS A 61 4.49 18.06 -10.38
C LYS A 61 4.01 19.42 -9.88
N SER A 62 3.16 20.11 -10.63
CA SER A 62 2.55 21.36 -10.17
C SER A 62 1.56 21.15 -9.02
N TRP A 63 0.77 20.09 -9.09
CA TRP A 63 -0.19 19.72 -8.05
C TRP A 63 0.52 19.21 -6.79
N GLU A 64 1.57 18.39 -6.92
CA GLU A 64 2.43 17.96 -5.80
C GLU A 64 3.03 19.16 -5.06
N ARG A 65 3.44 20.22 -5.79
CA ARG A 65 3.89 21.48 -5.15
C ARG A 65 2.79 22.19 -4.40
N GLU A 66 1.54 22.13 -4.87
CA GLU A 66 0.40 22.74 -4.17
C GLU A 66 0.05 21.96 -2.89
N VAL A 67 0.04 20.64 -2.99
CA VAL A 67 -0.06 19.71 -1.85
C VAL A 67 1.02 20.01 -0.82
N ALA A 68 2.28 20.18 -1.26
CA ALA A 68 3.40 20.51 -0.38
C ALA A 68 3.28 21.87 0.34
N LYS A 69 2.60 22.87 -0.26
CA LYS A 69 2.35 24.15 0.44
C LYS A 69 1.36 24.01 1.59
N GLN A 70 0.42 23.07 1.47
CA GLN A 70 -0.55 22.78 2.53
C GLN A 70 0.04 21.87 3.62
N ASN A 71 1.17 21.23 3.33
CA ASN A 71 1.93 20.39 4.24
C ASN A 71 2.76 21.19 5.24
N LYS A 72 2.12 21.79 6.25
CA LYS A 72 2.78 22.79 7.10
C LYS A 72 3.94 22.31 7.97
N GLU A 73 4.21 21.02 8.09
CA GLU A 73 5.28 20.47 8.94
C GLU A 73 6.01 19.25 8.31
N GLY A 74 5.88 19.03 7.00
CA GLY A 74 6.44 17.81 6.38
C GLY A 74 5.68 16.52 6.77
N ARG A 75 4.45 16.69 7.23
CA ARG A 75 3.48 15.68 7.67
C ARG A 75 3.31 14.58 6.65
N PHE A 76 3.11 14.89 5.37
CA PHE A 76 2.97 13.87 4.32
C PHE A 76 4.07 13.96 3.25
N ASP A 77 4.49 12.82 2.71
CA ASP A 77 5.32 12.75 1.52
C ASP A 77 4.56 11.90 0.50
N PHE A 78 4.19 12.51 -0.62
CA PHE A 78 3.33 11.90 -1.63
C PHE A 78 3.98 12.02 -3.00
N GLU A 79 4.15 10.89 -3.64
CA GLU A 79 4.60 10.80 -5.01
C GLU A 79 3.47 10.17 -5.83
N ALA A 80 2.84 10.95 -6.70
CA ALA A 80 1.77 10.44 -7.56
C ALA A 80 2.33 9.54 -8.68
N LEU A 81 3.60 9.77 -9.02
CA LEU A 81 4.36 9.05 -10.03
C LEU A 81 5.24 8.02 -9.33
N VAL A 82 4.90 6.75 -9.52
CA VAL A 82 5.63 5.59 -8.99
C VAL A 82 6.54 4.98 -10.05
N MET A 83 7.48 4.13 -9.65
CA MET A 83 8.30 3.37 -10.57
C MET A 83 7.62 2.04 -10.88
N ASP A 84 7.56 1.64 -12.16
CA ASP A 84 7.12 0.28 -12.52
C ASP A 84 8.31 -0.69 -12.62
N SER A 85 8.00 -1.99 -12.67
CA SER A 85 8.97 -3.07 -12.92
C SER A 85 9.82 -2.93 -14.22
N SER A 86 9.45 -2.03 -15.13
CA SER A 86 10.23 -1.69 -16.34
C SER A 86 11.11 -0.44 -16.15
N CYS A 87 11.28 0.04 -14.92
CA CYS A 87 12.02 1.26 -14.55
C CYS A 87 11.47 2.51 -15.23
N ARG A 88 10.15 2.58 -15.43
CA ARG A 88 9.45 3.76 -15.96
C ARG A 88 8.71 4.47 -14.85
N SER A 89 8.58 5.80 -15.00
CA SER A 89 7.73 6.61 -14.13
C SER A 89 6.28 6.55 -14.63
N VAL A 90 5.36 6.15 -13.75
CA VAL A 90 3.96 5.86 -14.08
C VAL A 90 3.05 6.46 -13.03
N LEU A 91 1.92 7.03 -13.43
CA LEU A 91 0.92 7.51 -12.47
C LEU A 91 0.32 6.33 -11.69
N ALA A 92 0.33 6.38 -10.35
CA ALA A 92 -0.08 5.28 -9.49
C ALA A 92 -1.52 4.79 -9.76
N CYS A 93 -2.45 5.69 -10.10
CA CYS A 93 -3.82 5.31 -10.43
C CYS A 93 -3.94 4.47 -11.72
N ARG A 94 -2.89 4.35 -12.56
CA ARG A 94 -2.89 3.41 -13.71
C ARG A 94 -2.91 1.95 -13.30
N PHE A 95 -2.53 1.64 -12.07
CA PHE A 95 -2.58 0.29 -11.52
C PHE A 95 -3.99 -0.10 -11.05
N LEU A 96 -4.90 0.87 -10.91
CA LEU A 96 -6.28 0.66 -10.46
C LEU A 96 -7.23 0.47 -11.64
N VAL A 97 -7.72 -0.75 -11.80
CA VAL A 97 -8.72 -1.11 -12.81
C VAL A 97 -9.53 -2.32 -12.31
N PRO A 98 -10.83 -2.43 -12.64
CA PRO A 98 -11.58 -3.66 -12.37
C PRO A 98 -10.87 -4.88 -12.99
N GLN A 99 -10.41 -5.83 -12.16
CA GLN A 99 -9.80 -7.08 -12.61
C GLN A 99 -10.53 -8.29 -12.05
N ASN A 100 -10.68 -9.34 -12.86
CA ASN A 100 -11.40 -10.54 -12.48
C ASN A 100 -10.68 -11.33 -11.37
N PRO A 101 -11.34 -11.64 -10.24
CA PRO A 101 -10.85 -12.61 -9.26
C PRO A 101 -10.73 -14.04 -9.82
N PRO A 102 -10.09 -14.97 -9.08
CA PRO A 102 -10.12 -16.37 -9.45
C PRO A 102 -11.57 -16.89 -9.52
N PRO A 103 -11.95 -17.66 -10.56
CA PRO A 103 -13.33 -18.05 -10.80
C PRO A 103 -14.02 -18.75 -9.63
N ASP A 104 -13.28 -19.53 -8.83
CA ASP A 104 -13.80 -20.29 -7.69
C ASP A 104 -14.35 -19.41 -6.56
N PHE A 105 -13.97 -18.12 -6.53
CA PHE A 105 -14.49 -17.17 -5.57
C PHE A 105 -15.80 -16.55 -6.02
N LEU A 106 -16.07 -16.51 -7.33
CA LEU A 106 -17.18 -15.76 -7.89
C LEU A 106 -18.53 -16.38 -7.47
N PRO A 107 -19.51 -15.54 -7.09
CA PRO A 107 -20.82 -16.03 -6.70
C PRO A 107 -21.64 -16.41 -7.93
N SER A 108 -22.60 -17.33 -7.78
CA SER A 108 -23.52 -17.72 -8.87
C SER A 108 -24.45 -16.58 -9.30
N SER A 109 -24.69 -15.62 -8.42
CA SER A 109 -25.47 -14.40 -8.66
C SER A 109 -24.81 -13.22 -7.95
N TYR A 110 -24.94 -12.01 -8.51
CA TYR A 110 -24.38 -10.81 -7.92
C TYR A 110 -25.46 -10.08 -7.11
N THR A 111 -25.52 -10.38 -5.81
CA THR A 111 -26.31 -9.62 -4.83
C THR A 111 -25.38 -8.95 -3.83
N ALA A 112 -25.82 -7.88 -3.16
CA ALA A 112 -24.99 -7.15 -2.20
C ALA A 112 -24.42 -8.08 -1.10
N VAL A 113 -25.26 -8.98 -0.56
CA VAL A 113 -24.84 -9.93 0.48
C VAL A 113 -23.77 -10.89 -0.04
N GLN A 114 -23.94 -11.45 -1.23
CA GLN A 114 -22.98 -12.39 -1.80
C GLN A 114 -21.66 -11.70 -2.16
N VAL A 115 -21.73 -10.48 -2.71
CA VAL A 115 -20.54 -9.69 -3.04
C VAL A 115 -19.72 -9.39 -1.79
N GLU A 116 -20.34 -8.97 -0.69
CA GLU A 116 -19.62 -8.71 0.56
C GLU A 116 -18.97 -9.97 1.14
N GLU A 117 -19.65 -11.13 1.08
CA GLU A 117 -19.04 -12.41 1.47
C GLU A 117 -17.81 -12.76 0.61
N VAL A 118 -17.92 -12.54 -0.70
CA VAL A 118 -16.82 -12.77 -1.65
C VAL A 118 -15.66 -11.82 -1.37
N LYS A 119 -15.92 -10.54 -1.05
CA LYS A 119 -14.88 -9.57 -0.68
C LYS A 119 -14.07 -10.05 0.52
N LEU A 120 -14.72 -10.58 1.56
CA LEU A 120 -14.03 -11.13 2.74
C LEU A 120 -13.16 -12.34 2.38
N ARG A 121 -13.67 -13.26 1.55
CA ARG A 121 -12.89 -14.42 1.08
C ARG A 121 -11.70 -14.00 0.22
N LEU A 122 -11.84 -12.96 -0.59
CA LEU A 122 -10.76 -12.41 -1.41
C LEU A 122 -9.71 -11.68 -0.57
N ALA A 123 -10.11 -10.93 0.45
CA ALA A 123 -9.17 -10.35 1.41
C ALA A 123 -8.35 -11.46 2.10
N ARG A 124 -8.99 -12.56 2.48
CA ARG A 124 -8.27 -13.74 3.00
C ARG A 124 -7.34 -14.34 1.95
N TYR A 125 -7.78 -14.50 0.70
CA TYR A 125 -6.95 -15.02 -0.37
C TYR A 125 -5.69 -14.18 -0.62
N VAL A 126 -5.84 -12.85 -0.73
CA VAL A 126 -4.72 -11.93 -0.97
C VAL A 126 -3.76 -11.93 0.22
N SER A 127 -4.26 -11.96 1.46
CA SER A 127 -3.39 -12.04 2.67
C SER A 127 -2.65 -13.37 2.85
N LEU A 128 -2.95 -14.40 2.04
CA LEU A 128 -2.17 -15.63 2.02
C LEU A 128 -0.98 -15.57 1.06
N ILE A 129 -0.90 -14.54 0.21
CA ILE A 129 0.27 -14.30 -0.63
C ILE A 129 1.40 -13.80 0.29
N PRO A 130 2.60 -14.40 0.24
CA PRO A 130 3.72 -13.98 1.07
C PRO A 130 4.12 -12.51 0.89
N PHE A 131 4.36 -11.84 2.01
CA PHE A 131 4.99 -10.52 2.03
C PHE A 131 6.48 -10.61 1.66
N PHE A 132 6.94 -9.77 0.73
CA PHE A 132 8.34 -9.71 0.33
C PHE A 132 8.73 -8.29 -0.09
N SER A 133 9.59 -7.63 0.70
CA SER A 133 9.97 -6.23 0.49
C SER A 133 10.83 -6.03 -0.75
N ASP A 134 10.55 -4.95 -1.48
CA ASP A 134 11.37 -4.44 -2.57
C ASP A 134 12.85 -4.29 -2.27
N SER A 135 13.19 -3.81 -1.06
CA SER A 135 14.58 -3.64 -0.65
C SER A 135 15.39 -4.94 -0.70
N VAL A 136 14.70 -6.07 -0.59
CA VAL A 136 15.25 -7.43 -0.69
C VAL A 136 15.12 -7.97 -2.12
N ALA A 137 14.04 -7.64 -2.82
CA ALA A 137 13.76 -8.09 -4.19
C ALA A 137 14.63 -7.41 -5.26
N PHE A 138 14.80 -6.10 -5.15
CA PHE A 138 15.45 -5.24 -6.13
C PHE A 138 16.64 -4.51 -5.50
N HIS A 139 17.85 -4.99 -5.80
CA HIS A 139 19.07 -4.42 -5.24
C HIS A 139 19.26 -2.96 -5.66
N GLY A 140 18.99 -2.02 -4.74
CA GLY A 140 19.18 -0.58 -4.96
C GLY A 140 18.01 0.14 -5.64
N LEU A 141 16.88 -0.53 -5.85
CA LEU A 141 15.59 0.11 -6.15
C LEU A 141 14.71 0.02 -4.89
N THR A 142 13.81 0.99 -4.75
CA THR A 142 12.82 1.05 -3.67
C THR A 142 11.50 1.49 -4.29
N ASP A 143 10.38 0.89 -3.90
CA ASP A 143 9.02 1.31 -4.30
C ASP A 143 8.73 1.08 -5.80
N VAL A 144 8.94 -0.17 -6.25
CA VAL A 144 8.77 -0.70 -7.60
C VAL A 144 7.43 -1.42 -7.70
N TRP A 145 6.46 -0.74 -8.27
CA TRP A 145 5.11 -1.26 -8.40
C TRP A 145 5.02 -2.31 -9.52
N CYS A 146 4.53 -3.49 -9.15
CA CYS A 146 4.25 -4.58 -10.06
C CYS A 146 2.78 -4.62 -10.46
N SER A 147 2.50 -5.07 -11.70
CA SER A 147 1.12 -5.36 -12.10
C SER A 147 0.56 -6.54 -11.32
N SER A 148 -0.76 -6.63 -11.21
CA SER A 148 -1.44 -7.74 -10.53
C SER A 148 -1.07 -9.10 -11.11
N GLU A 149 -0.81 -9.17 -12.42
CA GLU A 149 -0.36 -10.40 -13.07
C GLU A 149 1.07 -10.77 -12.67
N GLN A 150 1.98 -9.78 -12.60
CA GLN A 150 3.35 -10.03 -12.13
C GLN A 150 3.34 -10.49 -10.67
N PHE A 151 2.59 -9.80 -9.80
CA PHE A 151 2.44 -10.18 -8.41
C PHE A 151 1.95 -11.62 -8.23
N LEU A 152 0.89 -12.01 -8.95
CA LEU A 152 0.36 -13.37 -8.92
C LEU A 152 1.34 -14.41 -9.49
N LYS A 153 2.19 -14.05 -10.46
CA LYS A 153 3.24 -14.93 -11.01
C LYS A 153 4.44 -15.08 -10.08
N MET A 154 4.80 -14.03 -9.35
CA MET A 154 5.90 -14.04 -8.39
C MET A 154 5.54 -14.78 -7.10
N LEU A 155 4.24 -14.87 -6.79
CA LEU A 155 3.72 -15.48 -5.55
C LEU A 155 4.26 -14.78 -4.29
N CYS A 156 4.66 -13.52 -4.42
CA CYS A 156 5.07 -12.65 -3.34
C CYS A 156 5.10 -11.19 -3.82
N GLY A 157 5.09 -10.27 -2.87
CA GLY A 157 5.14 -8.81 -3.05
C GLY A 157 4.92 -8.13 -1.70
N ASP A 158 4.98 -6.81 -1.62
CA ASP A 158 4.79 -6.08 -0.37
C ASP A 158 3.48 -5.31 -0.37
N TYR A 159 3.43 -4.11 0.23
CA TYR A 159 2.18 -3.52 0.66
C TYR A 159 1.32 -3.07 -0.54
N GLU A 160 1.95 -2.49 -1.55
CA GLU A 160 1.29 -1.95 -2.73
C GLU A 160 0.68 -3.03 -3.61
N GLU A 161 1.37 -4.15 -3.89
CA GLU A 161 0.79 -5.20 -4.74
C GLU A 161 -0.43 -5.85 -4.08
N HIS A 162 -0.35 -6.10 -2.77
CA HIS A 162 -1.48 -6.65 -2.02
C HIS A 162 -2.67 -5.70 -2.07
N ALA A 163 -2.44 -4.41 -1.84
CA ALA A 163 -3.50 -3.42 -1.79
C ALA A 163 -4.10 -3.16 -3.19
N VAL A 164 -3.27 -3.05 -4.23
CA VAL A 164 -3.69 -2.89 -5.63
C VAL A 164 -4.50 -4.09 -6.11
N LEU A 165 -4.03 -5.31 -5.86
CA LEU A 165 -4.75 -6.53 -6.28
C LEU A 165 -6.13 -6.61 -5.64
N LEU A 166 -6.19 -6.38 -4.32
CA LEU A 166 -7.44 -6.43 -3.57
C LEU A 166 -8.42 -5.33 -4.02
N ALA A 167 -7.92 -4.11 -4.22
CA ALA A 167 -8.70 -2.99 -4.74
C ALA A 167 -9.30 -3.32 -6.12
N ASN A 168 -8.50 -3.87 -7.03
CA ASN A 168 -8.94 -4.23 -8.38
C ASN A 168 -10.01 -5.33 -8.39
N TYR A 169 -9.93 -6.29 -7.47
CA TYR A 169 -10.99 -7.28 -7.27
C TYR A 169 -12.28 -6.66 -6.75
N PHE A 170 -12.20 -5.74 -5.79
CA PHE A 170 -13.39 -5.08 -5.25
C PHE A 170 -14.06 -4.20 -6.31
N LEU A 171 -13.28 -3.46 -7.09
CA LEU A 171 -13.76 -2.70 -8.24
C LEU A 171 -14.48 -3.59 -9.26
N PHE A 172 -13.98 -4.81 -9.51
CA PHE A 172 -14.65 -5.78 -10.38
C PHE A 172 -15.97 -6.27 -9.82
N LEU A 173 -16.04 -6.60 -8.52
CA LEU A 173 -17.26 -7.08 -7.89
C LEU A 173 -18.33 -5.99 -7.85
N ASP A 174 -17.94 -4.75 -7.53
CA ASP A 174 -18.86 -3.61 -7.51
C ASP A 174 -19.41 -3.31 -8.91
N ALA A 175 -18.56 -3.39 -9.95
CA ALA A 175 -19.00 -3.26 -11.34
C ALA A 175 -20.03 -4.34 -11.71
N LYS A 176 -19.79 -5.60 -11.30
CA LYS A 176 -20.72 -6.72 -11.56
C LYS A 176 -22.01 -6.60 -10.76
N LEU A 177 -21.96 -6.06 -9.55
CA LEU A 177 -23.14 -5.78 -8.73
C LEU A 177 -24.02 -4.71 -9.40
N ALA A 178 -23.41 -3.62 -9.88
CA ALA A 178 -24.11 -2.56 -10.60
C ALA A 178 -24.74 -3.07 -11.91
N GLU A 179 -24.00 -3.87 -12.70
CA GLU A 179 -24.53 -4.53 -13.89
C GLU A 179 -25.76 -5.40 -13.58
N ALA A 180 -25.71 -6.17 -12.47
CA ALA A 180 -26.82 -7.05 -12.07
C ALA A 180 -28.03 -6.30 -11.51
N ALA A 181 -27.83 -5.13 -10.90
CA ALA A 181 -28.89 -4.25 -10.42
C ALA A 181 -29.65 -3.54 -11.56
N GLY A 182 -29.15 -3.61 -12.80
CA GLY A 182 -29.73 -2.91 -13.95
C GLY A 182 -29.27 -1.45 -14.07
N ASP A 183 -28.24 -1.05 -13.32
CA ASP A 183 -27.62 0.27 -13.43
C ASP A 183 -26.68 0.28 -14.64
N VAL A 184 -27.24 0.48 -15.84
CA VAL A 184 -26.50 0.46 -17.12
C VAL A 184 -25.54 1.66 -17.26
N GLU A 185 -25.68 2.69 -16.42
CA GLU A 185 -24.69 3.74 -16.27
C GLU A 185 -24.26 3.79 -14.80
N VAL A 186 -23.11 3.21 -14.46
CA VAL A 186 -22.35 3.68 -13.31
C VAL A 186 -21.95 5.12 -13.65
N LYS A 187 -22.82 6.08 -13.30
CA LYS A 187 -22.42 7.47 -13.21
C LYS A 187 -21.32 7.51 -12.17
N MET A 188 -20.07 7.63 -12.61
CA MET A 188 -18.90 8.02 -11.81
C MET A 188 -19.05 9.49 -11.33
N ASP A 189 -20.28 9.91 -11.05
CA ASP A 189 -20.70 11.29 -10.85
C ASP A 189 -21.17 11.39 -9.40
N GLU A 190 -20.40 12.15 -8.63
CA GLU A 190 -20.71 12.69 -7.30
C GLU A 190 -20.73 11.74 -6.09
N THR A 191 -20.68 10.42 -6.26
CA THR A 191 -20.54 9.48 -5.13
C THR A 191 -19.07 9.14 -4.84
N ILE A 192 -18.70 9.17 -3.56
CA ILE A 192 -17.39 8.74 -3.07
C ILE A 192 -17.14 7.31 -3.58
N PRO A 193 -15.98 7.01 -4.20
CA PRO A 193 -15.71 5.67 -4.69
C PRO A 193 -15.76 4.67 -3.53
N ASN A 194 -16.44 3.53 -3.74
CA ASN A 194 -16.54 2.45 -2.75
C ASN A 194 -15.18 1.85 -2.38
N VAL A 195 -14.19 2.02 -3.25
CA VAL A 195 -12.82 1.53 -3.07
C VAL A 195 -11.87 2.71 -3.16
N ILE A 196 -11.15 2.95 -2.05
CA ILE A 196 -10.10 3.95 -1.94
C ILE A 196 -8.82 3.21 -1.54
N LEU A 197 -7.82 3.26 -2.41
CA LEU A 197 -6.49 2.78 -2.09
C LEU A 197 -5.75 3.87 -1.32
N CYS A 198 -5.37 3.60 -0.09
CA CYS A 198 -4.62 4.56 0.69
C CYS A 198 -3.11 4.31 0.55
N VAL A 199 -2.35 5.32 0.09
CA VAL A 199 -0.91 5.20 -0.14
C VAL A 199 -0.17 6.24 0.69
N GLY A 200 0.88 5.80 1.36
CA GLY A 200 1.70 6.61 2.25
C GLY A 200 3.09 6.03 2.40
N LYS A 201 4.09 6.87 2.68
CA LYS A 201 5.40 6.37 3.11
C LYS A 201 5.25 5.82 4.53
N ALA A 202 5.40 4.51 4.69
CA ALA A 202 5.49 3.86 5.99
C ALA A 202 6.84 4.23 6.63
N VAL A 203 6.90 5.37 7.31
CA VAL A 203 7.96 5.64 8.28
C VAL A 203 7.49 5.01 9.61
N PRO A 204 8.34 4.31 10.37
CA PRO A 204 7.94 3.84 11.70
C PRO A 204 7.50 5.06 12.52
N ASP A 205 6.25 5.05 12.98
CA ASP A 205 5.58 6.04 13.82
C ASP A 205 4.88 7.25 13.16
N ASP A 206 4.90 7.42 11.82
CA ASP A 206 4.11 8.48 11.12
C ASP A 206 3.34 7.90 9.92
N THR A 207 2.03 7.66 10.08
CA THR A 207 1.16 7.07 9.04
C THR A 207 0.64 8.13 8.05
N LYS A 208 1.44 8.47 7.05
CA LYS A 208 1.12 9.56 6.09
C LYS A 208 0.06 9.14 5.06
N LEU A 209 -1.22 9.40 5.30
CA LEU A 209 -2.33 8.90 4.46
C LEU A 209 -2.62 9.74 3.21
N ASN A 210 -2.51 9.19 2.00
CA ASN A 210 -3.07 9.75 0.76
C ASN A 210 -4.01 8.75 0.10
N CYS A 211 -4.88 9.19 -0.82
CA CYS A 211 -5.93 8.35 -1.39
C CYS A 211 -5.92 8.33 -2.92
N LEU A 212 -5.92 7.11 -3.47
CA LEU A 212 -6.00 6.80 -4.88
C LEU A 212 -7.33 6.08 -5.16
N SER A 213 -8.03 6.54 -6.18
CA SER A 213 -9.05 5.77 -6.89
C SER A 213 -8.78 5.93 -8.39
N PHE A 214 -9.81 6.03 -9.24
CA PHE A 214 -9.63 6.47 -10.64
C PHE A 214 -9.08 7.90 -10.78
N GLN A 215 -9.05 8.65 -9.68
CA GLN A 215 -8.45 9.97 -9.55
C GLN A 215 -7.60 9.99 -8.27
N ILE A 216 -6.75 11.00 -8.13
CA ILE A 216 -5.81 11.12 -7.00
C ILE A 216 -6.30 12.23 -6.09
N TRP A 217 -6.36 11.95 -4.78
CA TRP A 217 -6.66 12.93 -3.75
C TRP A 217 -5.56 12.93 -2.70
N ALA A 218 -5.05 14.11 -2.40
CA ALA A 218 -4.13 14.29 -1.27
C ALA A 218 -4.94 14.68 -0.04
N ASN A 219 -4.67 14.01 1.08
CA ASN A 219 -5.17 14.44 2.38
C ASN A 219 -4.37 15.67 2.81
N VAL A 220 -5.05 16.79 3.02
CA VAL A 220 -4.43 18.04 3.50
C VAL A 220 -4.89 18.39 4.93
N GLN A 221 -5.52 17.43 5.61
CA GLN A 221 -5.91 17.54 7.00
C GLN A 221 -4.69 17.43 7.92
N GLU A 222 -4.87 17.87 9.17
CA GLU A 222 -3.87 17.64 10.21
C GLU A 222 -3.83 16.21 10.72
N LYS A 223 -4.93 15.49 10.55
CA LYS A 223 -5.09 14.12 11.00
C LYS A 223 -4.69 13.17 9.89
N GLU A 224 -3.90 12.17 10.26
CA GLU A 224 -3.36 11.18 9.32
C GLU A 224 -3.96 9.79 9.53
N GLU A 225 -4.40 9.49 10.76
CA GLU A 225 -4.98 8.19 11.09
C GLU A 225 -6.34 7.98 10.42
N PRO A 226 -6.59 6.82 9.75
CA PRO A 226 -7.81 6.57 9.00
C PRO A 226 -9.11 6.80 9.77
N TRP A 227 -9.14 6.53 11.09
CA TRP A 227 -10.34 6.73 11.91
C TRP A 227 -10.56 8.19 12.34
N GLU A 228 -9.57 9.06 12.20
CA GLU A 228 -9.66 10.47 12.56
C GLU A 228 -9.88 11.38 11.34
N VAL A 229 -9.51 10.89 10.16
CA VAL A 229 -9.64 11.55 8.87
C VAL A 229 -11.11 11.73 8.47
N ASN A 230 -11.47 12.92 7.97
CA ASN A 230 -12.76 13.12 7.30
C ASN A 230 -12.67 12.53 5.89
N TRP A 231 -13.51 11.55 5.57
CA TRP A 231 -13.54 10.84 4.29
C TRP A 231 -14.45 11.47 3.22
N ASP A 232 -15.05 12.63 3.51
CA ASP A 232 -15.77 13.40 2.51
C ASP A 232 -14.81 14.03 1.49
N LEU A 233 -14.54 13.31 0.40
CA LEU A 233 -13.66 13.75 -0.69
C LEU A 233 -14.15 15.02 -1.41
N THR A 234 -15.40 15.44 -1.21
CA THR A 234 -15.94 16.69 -1.75
C THR A 234 -15.50 17.91 -0.93
N ASN A 235 -15.02 17.69 0.30
CA ASN A 235 -14.55 18.75 1.17
C ASN A 235 -13.13 19.19 0.78
N HIS A 236 -13.05 20.23 -0.04
CA HIS A 236 -11.79 20.82 -0.52
C HIS A 236 -10.87 21.43 0.57
N LYS A 237 -11.34 21.52 1.83
CA LYS A 237 -10.47 21.88 2.97
C LYS A 237 -9.72 20.68 3.53
N CYS A 238 -10.22 19.48 3.26
CA CYS A 238 -9.68 18.22 3.74
C CYS A 238 -8.95 17.46 2.64
N TRP A 239 -9.43 17.55 1.39
CA TRP A 239 -8.90 16.81 0.25
C TRP A 239 -8.59 17.72 -0.92
N LEU A 240 -7.38 17.61 -1.45
CA LEU A 240 -6.97 18.31 -2.66
C LEU A 240 -7.00 17.34 -3.86
N PRO A 241 -7.96 17.47 -4.79
CA PRO A 241 -8.05 16.59 -5.94
C PRO A 241 -7.00 16.93 -6.99
N PHE A 242 -6.47 15.91 -7.68
CA PHE A 242 -5.68 16.06 -8.89
C PHE A 242 -6.59 16.03 -10.13
N ASP A 243 -6.69 17.15 -10.86
CA ASP A 243 -7.46 17.20 -12.10
C ASP A 243 -6.62 16.77 -13.31
N ALA A 244 -6.67 15.47 -13.62
CA ALA A 244 -5.99 14.88 -14.77
C ALA A 244 -6.46 15.42 -16.14
N VAL A 245 -7.56 16.20 -16.21
CA VAL A 245 -8.21 16.63 -17.48
C VAL A 245 -8.14 18.15 -17.73
N ALA A 246 -7.55 18.96 -16.84
CA ALA A 246 -7.55 20.43 -16.95
C ALA A 246 -6.55 21.00 -18.00
N GLY A 247 -6.71 20.63 -19.28
CA GLY A 247 -5.91 21.10 -20.41
C GLY A 247 -6.63 22.08 -21.34
N GLU A 248 -7.90 22.42 -21.12
CA GLU A 248 -8.62 23.40 -21.94
C GLU A 248 -8.97 24.64 -21.12
N SER A 249 -8.33 25.74 -21.52
CA SER A 249 -8.45 27.10 -21.00
C SER A 249 -9.88 27.50 -20.64
N SER A 250 -10.04 27.97 -19.40
CA SER A 250 -10.88 29.11 -18.99
C SER A 250 -11.84 29.70 -20.04
N ALA A 251 -13.00 29.06 -20.26
CA ALA A 251 -14.25 29.72 -20.67
C ALA A 251 -15.43 28.76 -20.59
N GLY A 252 -16.20 28.84 -19.49
CA GLY A 252 -17.59 28.37 -19.45
C GLY A 252 -17.80 27.07 -18.67
N ARG A 253 -18.61 27.18 -17.61
CA ARG A 253 -19.33 26.06 -16.99
C ARG A 253 -20.11 25.31 -18.07
N ARG A 254 -19.57 24.21 -18.58
CA ARG A 254 -20.34 23.19 -19.30
C ARG A 254 -19.78 21.85 -18.89
N HIS A 255 -20.65 21.04 -18.26
CA HIS A 255 -20.44 19.63 -17.95
C HIS A 255 -19.67 18.94 -19.08
N HIS A 256 -18.37 18.77 -18.87
CA HIS A 256 -17.52 18.01 -19.78
C HIS A 256 -17.54 16.58 -19.28
N LYS A 257 -18.12 15.72 -20.12
CA LYS A 257 -18.00 14.27 -20.09
C LYS A 257 -16.51 13.95 -19.90
N ARG A 258 -16.11 13.56 -18.69
CA ARG A 258 -14.72 13.23 -18.31
C ARG A 258 -14.28 11.98 -19.08
N SER A 259 -13.83 12.16 -20.30
CA SER A 259 -13.34 11.10 -21.19
C SER A 259 -11.98 11.49 -21.75
N SER A 260 -10.96 11.44 -20.89
CA SER A 260 -9.61 11.12 -21.33
C SER A 260 -9.20 9.88 -20.54
N SER A 261 -9.37 8.72 -21.14
CA SER A 261 -9.04 7.42 -20.55
C SER A 261 -7.58 7.39 -20.14
N ILE A 262 -7.32 7.45 -18.84
CA ILE A 262 -6.02 7.08 -18.28
C ILE A 262 -5.82 5.60 -18.66
N PHE A 263 -4.89 5.30 -19.57
CA PHE A 263 -4.61 3.92 -19.96
C PHE A 263 -4.05 3.15 -18.76
N THR A 264 -4.63 2.00 -18.44
CA THR A 264 -4.11 1.16 -17.36
C THR A 264 -2.80 0.47 -17.78
N VAL A 265 -1.92 0.21 -16.81
CA VAL A 265 -0.75 -0.66 -16.98
C VAL A 265 -1.07 -2.13 -16.71
N GLN A 266 -2.28 -2.42 -16.24
CA GLN A 266 -2.75 -3.75 -15.93
C GLN A 266 -3.21 -4.48 -17.20
N PRO A 267 -3.09 -5.82 -17.26
CA PRO A 267 -3.71 -6.59 -18.32
C PRO A 267 -5.25 -6.53 -18.21
N SER A 268 -5.92 -6.69 -19.36
CA SER A 268 -7.38 -6.65 -19.44
C SER A 268 -8.08 -7.77 -18.65
N LYS A 269 -7.40 -8.91 -18.47
CA LYS A 269 -7.90 -10.04 -17.70
C LYS A 269 -6.75 -10.79 -17.05
N LEU A 270 -6.93 -11.21 -15.81
CA LEU A 270 -6.01 -12.08 -15.08
C LEU A 270 -6.27 -13.54 -15.45
N SER A 271 -5.19 -14.27 -15.70
CA SER A 271 -5.22 -15.70 -16.02
C SER A 271 -4.76 -16.49 -14.81
N TYR A 272 -5.59 -17.45 -14.37
CA TYR A 272 -5.30 -18.33 -13.26
C TYR A 272 -5.04 -19.73 -13.80
N SER A 273 -3.84 -20.25 -13.60
CA SER A 273 -3.51 -21.63 -13.96
C SER A 273 -4.09 -22.59 -12.94
N THR A 274 -4.70 -23.68 -13.40
CA THR A 274 -5.06 -24.79 -12.52
C THR A 274 -3.78 -25.40 -11.96
N PRO A 275 -3.63 -25.48 -10.63
CA PRO A 275 -2.44 -26.08 -10.05
C PRO A 275 -2.36 -27.56 -10.42
N ASN A 276 -1.14 -28.07 -10.59
CA ASN A 276 -0.90 -29.47 -10.93
C ASN A 276 -1.36 -30.37 -9.78
N GLU A 277 -2.24 -31.33 -10.04
CA GLU A 277 -2.78 -32.23 -9.01
C GLU A 277 -1.69 -32.95 -8.20
N ARG A 278 -0.57 -33.30 -8.86
CA ARG A 278 0.55 -33.97 -8.18
C ARG A 278 1.22 -33.05 -7.17
N GLU A 279 1.39 -31.77 -7.50
CA GLU A 279 1.98 -30.76 -6.61
C GLU A 279 1.04 -30.44 -5.45
N ILE A 280 -0.28 -30.35 -5.70
CA ILE A 280 -1.29 -30.18 -4.65
C ILE A 280 -1.21 -31.34 -3.65
N LEU A 281 -1.14 -32.58 -4.13
CA LEU A 281 -1.05 -33.76 -3.28
C LEU A 281 0.25 -33.79 -2.48
N ALA A 282 1.37 -33.41 -3.08
CA ALA A 282 2.66 -33.31 -2.40
C ALA A 282 2.62 -32.25 -1.30
N LEU A 283 2.18 -31.03 -1.61
CA LEU A 283 2.02 -29.94 -0.64
C LEU A 283 1.08 -30.32 0.50
N LYS A 284 -0.05 -30.96 0.19
CA LYS A 284 -0.98 -31.45 1.21
C LYS A 284 -0.31 -32.45 2.14
N PHE A 285 0.43 -33.41 1.58
CA PHE A 285 1.15 -34.41 2.38
C PHE A 285 2.21 -33.76 3.27
N GLU A 286 2.98 -32.80 2.74
CA GLU A 286 3.99 -32.06 3.48
C GLU A 286 3.39 -31.23 4.61
N LEU A 287 2.30 -30.48 4.34
CA LEU A 287 1.59 -29.70 5.35
C LEU A 287 1.00 -30.59 6.45
N GLU A 288 0.36 -31.71 6.09
CA GLU A 288 -0.16 -32.66 7.07
C GLU A 288 0.95 -33.29 7.91
N GLY A 289 2.11 -33.59 7.30
CA GLY A 289 3.30 -34.07 8.00
C GLY A 289 3.81 -33.05 9.01
N ALA A 290 4.07 -31.82 8.56
CA ALA A 290 4.55 -30.72 9.39
C ALA A 290 3.60 -30.41 10.56
N LEU A 291 2.29 -30.41 10.31
CA LEU A 291 1.29 -30.22 11.36
C LEU A 291 1.28 -31.37 12.37
N LYS A 292 1.35 -32.62 11.91
CA LYS A 292 1.42 -33.79 12.80
C LYS A 292 2.66 -33.75 13.68
N ASP A 293 3.81 -33.46 13.09
CA ASP A 293 5.07 -33.36 13.81
C ASP A 293 5.02 -32.24 14.85
N SER A 294 4.53 -31.05 14.46
CA SER A 294 4.32 -29.93 15.40
C SER A 294 3.37 -30.29 16.55
N PHE A 295 2.27 -30.98 16.26
CA PHE A 295 1.34 -31.44 17.30
C PHE A 295 1.96 -32.48 18.24
N ILE A 296 2.78 -33.40 17.70
CA ILE A 296 3.48 -34.42 18.49
C ILE A 296 4.53 -33.76 19.40
N GLU A 297 5.30 -32.81 18.88
CA GLU A 297 6.25 -32.02 19.67
C GLU A 297 5.57 -31.24 20.78
N TRP A 298 4.48 -30.53 20.46
CA TRP A 298 3.68 -29.80 21.45
C TRP A 298 3.19 -30.70 22.59
N ARG A 299 2.64 -31.88 22.26
CA ARG A 299 2.21 -32.87 23.26
C ARG A 299 3.35 -33.40 24.10
N ARG A 300 4.54 -33.64 23.52
CA ARG A 300 5.71 -34.09 24.27
C ARG A 300 6.20 -33.04 25.28
N GLY A 301 6.05 -31.75 24.98
CA GLY A 301 6.36 -30.65 25.88
C GLY A 301 5.41 -30.53 27.08
N GLU A 302 4.12 -30.81 26.92
CA GLU A 302 3.16 -30.77 28.03
C GLU A 302 3.29 -31.97 28.98
N VAL A 303 3.69 -33.14 28.49
CA VAL A 303 3.82 -34.37 29.31
C VAL A 303 5.04 -34.33 30.24
N SER A 304 6.02 -33.44 30.05
CA SER A 304 7.14 -33.30 31.00
C SER A 304 6.81 -32.51 32.27
N CYS A 305 5.65 -31.86 32.34
CA CYS A 305 5.17 -31.14 33.52
C CYS A 305 4.18 -31.99 34.34
N SER A 306 4.51 -33.26 34.61
CA SER A 306 3.72 -34.06 35.55
C SER A 306 3.95 -33.58 36.99
N MET A 307 2.93 -32.96 37.58
CA MET A 307 2.84 -32.66 39.01
C MET A 307 3.25 -33.88 39.85
N LYS A 308 4.36 -33.76 40.59
CA LYS A 308 4.66 -34.66 41.70
C LYS A 308 3.73 -34.30 42.86
N PHE A 309 2.66 -35.07 43.04
CA PHE A 309 1.92 -35.05 44.30
C PHE A 309 2.78 -35.74 45.37
N VAL A 310 3.38 -34.94 46.25
CA VAL A 310 3.94 -35.42 47.50
C VAL A 310 2.78 -35.49 48.49
N VAL A 311 2.36 -36.70 48.84
CA VAL A 311 1.42 -36.93 49.94
C VAL A 311 2.25 -36.90 51.23
N HIS A 312 1.96 -35.93 52.10
CA HIS A 312 2.33 -35.94 53.51
C HIS A 312 1.08 -36.15 54.35
#